data_AF-A0A502GV84-F1
#
_entry.id   AF-A0A502GV84-F1
#
_cell.length_a   1.000
_cell.length_b   1.000
_cell.length_c   1.000
_cell.angle_alpha   90.00
_cell.angle_beta   90.00
_cell.angle_gamma   90.00
#
_symmetry.space_group_name_H-M   'P 1'
#
loop_
_entity.id
_entity.type
_entity.pdbx_description
1 polymer ?
#
loop_
_entity_poly.entity_id
_entity_poly.type
_entity_poly.pdbx_seq_one_letter_code
_entity_poly.pdbx_strand_id
1 'polypeptide(L)'
;MARRHGSLLLQELLVFQGKNQKLAGGSTFQRRALVEWADHRFAVVESLADDVTMQQFGEDLVALGARNALYLDMGGWDEGWYRAGNNVVVLGHWRTDTAQQSNWLVFVDPPDAAARR
;
A
#
# COMPACT_ATOMS: atom_id res chain seq x y z
N MET A 1 1.08 -17.64 35.52
CA MET A 1 2.02 -17.18 34.48
C MET A 1 1.35 -16.06 33.70
N ALA A 2 1.95 -14.86 33.64
CA ALA A 2 1.43 -13.77 32.82
C ALA A 2 1.65 -14.11 31.33
N ARG A 3 0.58 -14.02 30.52
CA ARG A 3 0.66 -14.18 29.07
C ARG A 3 1.58 -13.09 28.52
N ARG A 4 2.65 -13.46 27.82
CA ARG A 4 3.46 -12.49 27.07
C ARG A 4 2.68 -12.12 25.81
N HIS A 5 2.33 -10.85 25.67
CA HIS A 5 1.74 -10.31 24.46
C HIS A 5 2.88 -9.99 23.49
N GLY A 6 2.94 -10.70 22.36
CA GLY A 6 3.80 -10.36 21.23
C GLY A 6 2.96 -9.62 20.19
N SER A 7 3.52 -8.57 19.59
CA SER A 7 2.95 -7.93 18.40
C SER A 7 3.81 -8.27 17.20
N LEU A 8 3.20 -8.59 16.06
CA LEU A 8 3.87 -8.87 14.79
C LEU A 8 3.41 -7.83 13.78
N LEU A 9 4.36 -7.22 13.08
CA LEU A 9 4.11 -6.49 11.85
C LEU A 9 4.63 -7.36 10.70
N LEU A 10 3.74 -7.73 9.79
CA LEU A 10 4.12 -8.35 8.52
C LEU A 10 3.82 -7.34 7.43
N GLN A 11 4.82 -7.04 6.59
CA GLN A 11 4.62 -6.21 5.41
C GLN A 11 5.35 -6.84 4.24
N GLU A 12 4.65 -6.89 3.11
CA GLU A 12 5.16 -7.56 1.93
C GLU A 12 5.71 -6.56 0.92
N LEU A 13 6.97 -6.76 0.51
CA LEU A 13 7.60 -6.00 -0.57
C LEU A 13 7.12 -6.56 -1.92
N LEU A 14 6.56 -5.69 -2.76
CA LEU A 14 6.06 -6.03 -4.10
C LEU A 14 7.08 -5.66 -5.16
N VAL A 15 7.63 -4.45 -5.09
CA VAL A 15 8.61 -3.94 -6.05
C VAL A 15 9.81 -3.41 -5.31
N PHE A 16 11.01 -3.77 -5.78
CA PHE A 16 12.27 -3.23 -5.29
C PHE A 16 13.17 -2.87 -6.45
N GLN A 17 13.59 -1.62 -6.52
CA GLN A 17 14.44 -1.08 -7.58
C GLN A 17 13.92 -1.40 -9.00
N GLY A 18 12.61 -1.25 -9.21
CA GLY A 18 11.94 -1.50 -10.49
C GLY A 18 11.77 -2.97 -10.85
N LYS A 19 11.95 -3.89 -9.90
CA LYS A 19 11.77 -5.33 -10.11
C LYS A 19 10.70 -5.90 -9.20
N ASN A 20 9.80 -6.69 -9.78
CA ASN A 20 8.81 -7.45 -9.03
C ASN A 20 9.52 -8.48 -8.11
N GLN A 21 9.13 -8.52 -6.85
CA GLN A 21 9.64 -9.42 -5.82
C GLN A 21 8.74 -10.65 -5.60
N LYS A 22 7.57 -10.70 -6.26
CA LYS A 22 6.62 -11.81 -6.19
C LYS A 22 6.83 -12.75 -7.38
N LEU A 23 7.50 -13.87 -7.11
CA LEU A 23 7.91 -14.86 -8.11
C LEU A 23 6.86 -15.95 -8.39
N ALA A 24 5.79 -16.00 -7.62
CA ALA A 24 4.70 -16.95 -7.78
C ALA A 24 3.35 -16.28 -7.48
N GLY A 25 2.32 -16.73 -8.19
CA GLY A 25 0.94 -16.37 -7.92
C GLY A 25 0.51 -16.79 -6.51
N GLY A 26 -0.35 -15.98 -5.90
CA GLY A 26 -0.96 -16.24 -4.60
C GLY A 26 -2.48 -16.20 -4.72
N SER A 27 -3.15 -15.86 -3.62
CA SER A 27 -4.58 -15.57 -3.63
C SER A 27 -4.93 -14.45 -4.63
N THR A 28 -6.19 -14.39 -5.06
CA THR A 28 -6.74 -13.28 -5.84
C THR A 28 -7.61 -12.42 -4.93
N PHE A 29 -7.33 -11.13 -4.91
CA PHE A 29 -8.09 -10.11 -4.22
C PHE A 29 -7.80 -8.77 -4.89
N GLN A 30 -8.61 -7.75 -4.61
CA GLN A 30 -8.22 -6.38 -4.91
C GLN A 30 -6.94 -6.03 -4.13
N ARG A 31 -6.01 -5.31 -4.74
CA ARG A 31 -4.69 -5.02 -4.17
C ARG A 31 -4.44 -3.53 -4.06
N ARG A 32 -3.77 -3.11 -2.98
CA ARG A 32 -3.31 -1.74 -2.78
C ARG A 32 -1.85 -1.75 -2.34
N ALA A 33 -1.11 -0.74 -2.75
CA ALA A 33 0.27 -0.55 -2.37
C ALA A 33 0.59 0.91 -2.05
N LEU A 34 1.54 1.11 -1.14
CA LEU A 34 2.32 2.33 -1.08
C LEU A 34 3.43 2.21 -2.13
N VAL A 35 3.44 3.13 -3.08
CA VAL A 35 4.37 3.16 -4.20
C VAL A 35 5.30 4.36 -4.08
N GLU A 36 6.58 4.13 -4.31
CA GLU A 36 7.59 5.17 -4.52
C GLU A 36 8.01 5.17 -5.99
N TRP A 37 7.95 6.34 -6.62
CA TRP A 37 8.38 6.57 -7.99
C TRP A 37 9.87 6.92 -8.08
N ALA A 38 10.43 6.97 -9.30
CA ALA A 38 11.86 7.25 -9.49
C ALA A 38 12.31 8.61 -8.93
N ASP A 39 11.42 9.60 -8.91
CA ASP A 39 11.63 10.95 -8.41
C ASP A 39 11.31 11.12 -6.91
N HIS A 40 11.20 10.01 -6.17
CA HIS A 40 10.85 9.97 -4.74
C HIS A 40 9.46 10.53 -4.40
N ARG A 41 8.58 10.71 -5.40
CA ARG A 41 7.16 10.91 -5.11
C ARG A 41 6.55 9.60 -4.61
N PHE A 42 5.61 9.73 -3.68
CA PHE A 42 4.85 8.61 -3.15
C PHE A 42 3.40 8.67 -3.61
N ALA A 43 2.78 7.51 -3.80
CA ALA A 43 1.36 7.38 -4.09
C ALA A 43 0.79 6.12 -3.42
N VAL A 44 -0.51 6.17 -3.13
CA VAL A 44 -1.29 4.95 -2.87
C VAL A 44 -1.89 4.54 -4.21
N VAL A 45 -1.63 3.30 -4.63
CA VAL A 45 -2.15 2.74 -5.88
C VAL A 45 -3.00 1.51 -5.57
N GLU A 46 -4.14 1.41 -6.23
CA GLU A 46 -5.11 0.33 -6.05
C GLU A 46 -5.50 -0.29 -7.39
N SER A 47 -5.67 -1.60 -7.43
CA SER A 47 -6.19 -2.29 -8.60
C SER A 47 -7.68 -2.02 -8.76
N LEU A 48 -8.12 -1.76 -10.00
CA LEU A 48 -9.55 -1.65 -10.31
C LEU A 48 -10.23 -3.03 -10.42
N ALA A 49 -9.47 -4.07 -10.70
CA ALA A 49 -9.97 -5.44 -10.73
C ALA A 49 -10.01 -6.04 -9.32
N ASP A 50 -11.08 -6.79 -9.05
CA ASP A 50 -11.33 -7.44 -7.75
C ASP A 50 -10.52 -8.73 -7.56
N ASP A 51 -10.05 -9.34 -8.65
CA ASP A 51 -9.32 -10.61 -8.63
C ASP A 51 -7.90 -10.47 -9.20
N VAL A 52 -6.97 -9.97 -8.38
CA VAL A 52 -5.57 -9.76 -8.78
C VAL A 52 -4.62 -10.53 -7.86
N THR A 53 -3.71 -11.30 -8.46
CA THR A 53 -2.63 -11.95 -7.71
C THR A 53 -1.56 -10.94 -7.33
N MET A 54 -0.85 -11.15 -6.21
CA MET A 54 0.28 -10.26 -5.85
C MET A 54 1.38 -10.22 -6.92
N GLN A 55 1.58 -11.32 -7.66
CA GLN A 55 2.50 -11.35 -8.78
C GLN A 55 2.05 -10.38 -9.88
N GLN A 56 0.81 -10.52 -10.36
CA GLN A 56 0.25 -9.65 -11.40
C GLN A 56 0.30 -8.19 -10.95
N PHE A 57 -0.10 -7.90 -9.72
CA PHE A 57 -0.08 -6.54 -9.20
C PHE A 57 1.35 -5.95 -9.15
N GLY A 58 2.35 -6.74 -8.77
CA GLY A 58 3.75 -6.34 -8.83
C GLY A 58 4.24 -6.07 -10.26
N GLU A 59 3.81 -6.88 -11.23
CA GLU A 59 4.11 -6.67 -12.66
C GLU A 59 3.47 -5.38 -13.18
N ASP A 60 2.21 -5.13 -12.84
CA ASP A 60 1.48 -3.92 -13.22
C ASP A 60 2.14 -2.67 -12.64
N LEU A 61 2.55 -2.72 -11.36
CA LEU A 61 3.26 -1.61 -10.71
C LEU A 61 4.61 -1.32 -11.37
N VAL A 62 5.36 -2.36 -11.76
CA VAL A 62 6.60 -2.18 -12.53
C VAL A 62 6.30 -1.54 -13.88
N ALA A 63 5.24 -1.98 -14.58
CA ALA A 63 4.83 -1.41 -15.86
C ALA A 63 4.41 0.07 -15.75
N LEU A 64 3.81 0.46 -14.63
CA LEU A 64 3.49 1.86 -14.30
C LEU A 64 4.71 2.70 -13.93
N GLY A 65 5.88 2.09 -13.76
CA GLY A 65 7.14 2.78 -13.42
C GLY A 65 7.43 2.89 -11.93
N ALA A 66 6.82 2.05 -11.09
CA ALA A 66 7.15 2.00 -9.66
C ALA A 66 8.63 1.65 -9.46
N ARG A 67 9.34 2.43 -8.64
CA ARG A 67 10.71 2.11 -8.22
C ARG A 67 10.68 1.15 -7.04
N ASN A 68 9.87 1.44 -6.03
CA ASN A 68 9.63 0.55 -4.90
C ASN A 68 8.13 0.49 -4.59
N ALA A 69 7.65 -0.63 -4.07
CA ALA A 69 6.27 -0.75 -3.64
C ALA A 69 6.12 -1.72 -2.48
N LEU A 70 5.37 -1.31 -1.45
CA LEU A 70 4.99 -2.12 -0.30
C LEU A 70 3.50 -2.41 -0.39
N TYR A 71 3.13 -3.68 -0.25
CA TYR A 71 1.73 -4.08 -0.13
C TYR A 71 1.12 -3.47 1.12
N LEU A 72 -0.08 -2.91 0.98
CA LEU A 72 -0.92 -2.49 2.08
C LEU A 72 -2.01 -3.55 2.21
N ASP A 73 -2.10 -4.16 3.39
CA ASP A 73 -3.01 -5.28 3.58
C ASP A 73 -4.45 -4.91 3.22
N MET A 74 -5.04 -5.79 2.42
CA MET A 74 -6.36 -5.69 1.84
C MET A 74 -6.99 -7.08 1.88
N GLY A 75 -8.27 -7.10 2.23
CA GLY A 75 -9.18 -8.24 2.13
C GLY A 75 -10.56 -7.69 1.83
N GLY A 76 -11.63 -8.23 2.40
CA GLY A 76 -12.93 -7.54 2.43
C GLY A 76 -12.92 -6.20 3.21
N TRP A 77 -11.75 -5.80 3.71
CA TRP A 77 -11.49 -4.69 4.61
C TRP A 77 -10.79 -3.53 3.88
N ASP A 78 -11.28 -3.21 2.69
CA ASP A 78 -10.67 -2.24 1.77
C ASP A 78 -11.07 -0.78 2.08
N GLU A 79 -11.83 -0.54 3.15
CA GLU A 79 -12.12 0.82 3.57
C GLU A 79 -10.84 1.64 3.72
N GLY A 80 -10.77 2.73 2.95
CA GLY A 80 -9.66 3.68 2.93
C GLY A 80 -10.21 5.10 2.84
N TRP A 81 -9.49 6.08 3.36
CA TRP A 81 -9.73 7.48 3.00
C TRP A 81 -8.48 8.32 3.21
N TYR A 82 -8.40 9.44 2.51
CA TYR A 82 -7.41 10.47 2.81
C TYR A 82 -8.07 11.84 2.89
N ARG A 83 -7.42 12.76 3.60
CA ARG A 83 -7.87 14.15 3.72
C ARG A 83 -7.16 15.02 2.69
N ALA A 84 -7.93 15.67 1.83
CA ALA A 84 -7.45 16.70 0.92
C ALA A 84 -7.95 18.06 1.39
N GLY A 85 -7.19 18.72 2.27
CA GLY A 85 -7.64 19.94 2.95
C GLY A 85 -8.84 19.67 3.86
N ASN A 86 -10.01 20.24 3.54
CA ASN A 86 -11.23 19.99 4.31
C ASN A 86 -12.05 18.80 3.77
N ASN A 87 -11.67 18.25 2.62
CA ASN A 87 -12.42 17.17 1.97
C ASN A 87 -11.90 15.80 2.43
N VAL A 88 -12.82 14.86 2.63
CA VAL A 88 -12.51 13.44 2.81
C VAL A 88 -12.71 12.76 1.46
N VAL A 89 -11.66 12.14 0.95
CA VAL A 89 -11.69 11.35 -0.28
C VAL A 89 -11.63 9.88 0.12
N VAL A 90 -12.70 9.15 -0.19
CA VAL A 90 -12.81 7.72 0.11
C VAL A 90 -12.03 6.90 -0.91
N LEU A 91 -11.34 5.89 -0.42
CA LEU A 91 -10.64 4.87 -1.19
C LEU A 91 -11.31 3.52 -0.95
N GLY A 92 -11.11 2.60 -1.89
CA GLY A 92 -11.60 1.24 -1.81
C GLY A 92 -12.91 1.00 -2.55
N HIS A 93 -12.95 -0.11 -3.28
CA HIS A 93 -14.07 -0.55 -4.10
C HIS A 93 -15.06 -1.36 -3.25
N TRP A 94 -14.57 -2.34 -2.49
CA TRP A 94 -15.39 -3.25 -1.68
C TRP A 94 -15.30 -2.94 -0.18
N ARG A 95 -16.28 -2.19 0.32
CA ARG A 95 -16.35 -1.67 1.70
C ARG A 95 -17.41 -2.38 2.55
N THR A 96 -17.65 -3.66 2.30
CA THR A 96 -18.82 -4.37 2.84
C THR A 96 -18.57 -5.12 4.14
N ASP A 97 -17.32 -5.51 4.44
CA ASP A 97 -17.07 -6.49 5.49
C ASP A 97 -16.62 -5.88 6.82
N THR A 98 -16.14 -4.63 6.84
CA THR A 98 -15.81 -3.90 8.08
C THR A 98 -15.76 -2.40 7.88
N ALA A 99 -16.04 -1.64 8.95
CA ALA A 99 -15.87 -0.20 9.04
C ALA A 99 -14.46 0.22 9.54
N GLN A 100 -13.50 -0.71 9.58
CA GLN A 100 -12.20 -0.55 10.24
C GLN A 100 -11.05 -0.56 9.24
N GLN A 101 -10.03 0.27 9.50
CA GLN A 101 -8.82 0.33 8.69
C GLN A 101 -7.61 -0.25 9.40
N SER A 102 -6.84 -1.05 8.65
CA SER A 102 -5.64 -1.73 9.15
C SER A 102 -4.35 -0.93 8.95
N ASN A 103 -4.34 0.08 8.06
CA ASN A 103 -3.13 0.81 7.68
C ASN A 103 -3.30 2.33 7.82
N TRP A 104 -2.37 2.99 8.51
CA TRP A 104 -2.31 4.46 8.63
C TRP A 104 -1.02 4.96 7.99
N LEU A 105 -1.15 5.76 6.94
CA LEU A 105 -0.02 6.42 6.28
C LEU A 105 -0.05 7.91 6.57
N VAL A 106 1.07 8.45 7.03
CA VAL A 106 1.24 9.90 7.22
C VAL A 106 2.41 10.34 6.36
N PHE A 107 2.11 11.14 5.35
CA PHE A 107 3.13 11.87 4.60
C PHE A 107 3.47 13.12 5.39
N VAL A 108 4.68 13.17 5.93
CA VAL A 108 5.21 14.37 6.58
C VAL A 108 6.28 14.97 5.69
N ASP A 109 6.29 16.30 5.58
CA ASP A 109 7.49 16.97 5.11
C ASP A 109 8.62 16.61 6.07
N PRO A 110 9.81 16.23 5.55
CA PRO A 110 10.93 15.95 6.42
C PRO A 110 11.22 17.20 7.27
N PRO A 111 11.42 17.05 8.59
CA PRO A 111 11.80 18.18 9.43
C PRO A 111 13.10 18.78 8.86
N ASP A 112 13.00 20.02 8.40
CA ASP A 112 14.03 20.85 7.77
C ASP A 112 14.69 20.32 6.48
N ALA A 113 13.99 20.48 5.35
CA ALA A 113 14.63 20.64 4.05
C ALA A 113 15.48 21.93 3.94
N ALA A 114 15.35 22.85 4.90
CA ALA A 114 16.12 24.11 4.96
C ALA A 114 17.53 23.95 5.57
N ALA A 115 17.81 22.87 6.31
CA ALA A 115 19.09 22.68 7.01
C ALA A 115 20.20 22.02 6.15
N ARG A 116 19.97 21.83 4.84
CA ARG A 116 20.90 21.13 3.94
C ARG A 116 21.36 21.98 2.74
N ARG A 117 21.36 23.30 2.84
CA ARG A 117 21.98 24.20 1.86
C ARG A 117 23.05 25.06 2.51
#